data_AF-A0A7K4YAF7-F1
#
_entry.id   AF-A0A7K4YAF7-F1
#
_cell.length_a   1.000
_cell.length_b   1.000
_cell.length_c   1.000
_cell.angle_alpha   90.00
_cell.angle_beta   90.00
_cell.angle_gamma   90.00
#
_symmetry.space_group_name_H-M   'P 1'
#
loop_
_entity.id
_entity.type
_entity.pdbx_description
1 polymer ?
#
loop_
_entity_poly.entity_id
_entity_poly.type
_entity_poly.pdbx_seq_one_letter_code
_entity_poly.pdbx_strand_id
1 'polypeptide(L)'
;QQLTATKAGRHMVRDRGTYVVLRELHRWEQDPAALAACEKLIQVLIGDEPGPGMENLLEVDIPEELEKELQRLDDEEKERWRQEEEEREAYGSTPHPEEPSR
;
A
#
# COMPACT_ATOMS: atom_id res chain seq x y z
N GLN A 1 14.33 -1.14 -13.24
CA GLN A 1 14.55 -1.99 -12.04
C GLN A 1 13.81 -1.36 -10.87
N GLN A 2 13.12 -2.15 -10.04
CA GLN A 2 12.50 -1.65 -8.81
C GLN A 2 13.56 -1.53 -7.70
N LEU A 3 13.67 -0.35 -7.07
CA LEU A 3 14.75 -0.06 -6.13
C LEU A 3 14.70 -0.96 -4.90
N THR A 4 13.52 -1.18 -4.33
CA THR A 4 13.33 -1.96 -3.09
C THR A 4 13.21 -3.47 -3.30
N ALA A 5 13.35 -3.95 -4.54
CA ALA A 5 13.39 -5.39 -4.83
C ALA A 5 14.62 -6.05 -4.20
N THR A 6 15.75 -5.36 -4.19
CA THR A 6 17.02 -5.86 -3.63
C THR A 6 17.24 -5.41 -2.19
N LYS A 7 17.93 -6.23 -1.41
CA LYS A 7 18.43 -5.89 -0.07
C LYS A 7 19.17 -4.55 -0.03
N ALA A 8 20.14 -4.37 -0.94
CA ALA A 8 20.94 -3.15 -0.99
C ALA A 8 20.07 -1.91 -1.22
N GLY A 9 19.07 -1.99 -2.10
CA GLY A 9 18.14 -0.91 -2.34
C GLY A 9 17.20 -0.63 -1.15
N ARG A 10 16.68 -1.66 -0.47
CA ARG A 10 15.90 -1.48 0.77
C ARG A 10 16.71 -0.77 1.85
N HIS A 11 17.95 -1.19 2.08
CA HIS A 11 18.85 -0.54 3.04
C HIS A 11 19.06 0.92 2.67
N MET A 12 19.41 1.22 1.41
CA MET A 12 19.60 2.59 0.96
C MET A 12 18.37 3.48 1.17
N VAL A 13 17.17 2.95 0.95
CA VAL A 13 15.91 3.69 1.14
C VAL A 13 15.61 3.88 2.63
N ARG A 14 15.81 2.87 3.48
CA ARG A 14 15.63 2.96 4.94
C ARG A 14 16.58 4.00 5.55
N ASP A 15 17.86 3.96 5.16
CA ASP A 15 18.91 4.84 5.71
C ASP A 15 18.69 6.32 5.40
N ARG A 16 17.90 6.63 4.36
CA ARG A 16 17.55 8.02 3.98
C ARG A 16 16.34 8.57 4.73
N GLY A 17 15.76 7.83 5.67
CA GLY A 17 14.58 8.24 6.42
C GLY A 17 13.29 8.22 5.59
N THR A 18 13.29 7.54 4.44
CA THR A 18 12.16 7.53 3.50
C THR A 18 10.86 7.03 4.13
N TYR A 19 10.94 6.09 5.08
CA TYR A 19 9.76 5.61 5.82
C TYR A 19 9.00 6.74 6.52
N VAL A 20 9.70 7.70 7.13
CA VAL A 20 9.06 8.82 7.85
C VAL A 20 8.28 9.70 6.88
N VAL A 21 8.86 9.98 5.71
CA VAL A 21 8.23 10.77 4.65
C VAL A 21 7.01 10.04 4.09
N LEU A 22 7.14 8.75 3.76
CA LEU A 22 6.04 7.95 3.21
C LEU A 22 4.88 7.78 4.18
N ARG A 23 5.16 7.57 5.48
CA ARG A 23 4.13 7.45 6.49
C ARG A 23 3.32 8.74 6.62
N GLU A 24 3.99 9.90 6.52
CA GLU A 24 3.27 11.17 6.54
C GLU A 24 2.49 11.38 5.24
N LEU A 25 3.08 11.10 4.06
CA LEU A 25 2.36 11.17 2.78
C LEU A 25 1.10 10.30 2.81
N HIS A 26 1.21 9.05 3.26
CA HIS A 26 0.09 8.10 3.39
C HIS A 26 -1.08 8.65 4.21
N ARG A 27 -0.83 9.45 5.24
CA ARG A 27 -1.90 10.06 6.07
C ARG A 27 -2.73 11.12 5.32
N TRP A 28 -2.17 11.77 4.32
CA TRP A 28 -2.80 12.90 3.64
C TRP A 28 -3.12 12.62 2.17
N GLU A 29 -2.67 11.49 1.65
CA GLU A 29 -2.88 11.11 0.27
C GLU A 29 -4.37 10.78 0.02
N GLN A 30 -4.88 11.29 -1.11
CA GLN A 30 -6.27 11.09 -1.53
C GLN A 30 -6.34 10.29 -2.83
N ASP A 31 -5.28 10.25 -3.62
CA ASP A 31 -5.22 9.42 -4.81
C ASP A 31 -5.10 7.93 -4.41
N PRO A 32 -6.08 7.08 -4.76
CA PRO A 32 -6.09 5.68 -4.33
C PRO A 32 -4.87 4.90 -4.81
N ALA A 33 -4.37 5.19 -6.02
CA ALA A 33 -3.21 4.49 -6.58
C ALA A 33 -1.92 4.88 -5.85
N ALA A 34 -1.75 6.16 -5.51
CA ALA A 34 -0.63 6.65 -4.72
C ALA A 34 -0.68 6.11 -3.29
N LEU A 35 -1.86 6.06 -2.67
CA LEU A 35 -2.06 5.47 -1.35
C LEU A 35 -1.65 3.99 -1.32
N ALA A 36 -2.15 3.19 -2.28
CA ALA A 36 -1.80 1.79 -2.44
C ALA A 36 -0.29 1.58 -2.65
N ALA A 37 0.35 2.43 -3.45
CA ALA A 37 1.79 2.37 -3.67
C ALA A 37 2.57 2.73 -2.40
N CYS A 38 2.11 3.72 -1.63
CA CYS A 38 2.71 4.08 -0.34
C CYS A 38 2.61 2.93 0.67
N GLU A 39 1.45 2.29 0.79
CA GLU A 39 1.26 1.14 1.68
C GLU A 39 2.20 -0.01 1.35
N LYS A 40 2.24 -0.42 0.07
CA LYS A 40 3.13 -1.49 -0.39
C LYS A 40 4.59 -1.17 -0.11
N LEU A 41 5.02 0.06 -0.35
CA LEU A 41 6.40 0.47 -0.07
C LEU A 41 6.68 0.51 1.44
N ILE A 42 5.74 1.01 2.25
CA ILE A 42 5.85 0.99 3.72
C ILE A 42 6.00 -0.43 4.23
N GLN A 43 5.16 -1.37 3.78
CA GLN A 43 5.23 -2.79 4.14
C GLN A 43 6.62 -3.38 3.87
N VAL A 44 7.21 -3.11 2.70
CA VAL A 44 8.56 -3.56 2.35
C VAL A 44 9.63 -2.92 3.25
N LEU A 45 9.48 -1.65 3.63
CA LEU A 45 10.47 -0.94 4.44
C LEU A 45 10.44 -1.35 5.91
N ILE A 46 9.27 -1.68 6.47
CA ILE A 46 9.12 -2.13 7.86
C ILE A 46 9.29 -3.64 8.02
N GLY A 47 9.16 -4.42 6.95
CA GLY A 47 9.32 -5.86 6.97
C GLY A 47 10.76 -6.30 7.25
N ASP A 48 10.86 -7.47 7.88
CA ASP A 48 12.15 -8.11 8.16
C ASP A 48 12.89 -8.45 6.86
N GLU A 49 14.22 -8.42 6.95
CA GLU A 49 15.07 -8.73 5.81
C GLU A 49 15.12 -10.26 5.60
N PRO A 50 14.85 -10.76 4.38
CA PRO A 50 14.88 -12.19 4.10
C PRO A 50 16.28 -12.80 4.27
N GLY A 51 16.31 -14.13 4.38
CA GLY A 51 17.54 -14.90 4.57
C GLY A 51 18.49 -14.88 3.37
N PRO A 52 19.71 -15.42 3.52
CA PRO A 52 20.68 -15.52 2.43
C PRO A 52 20.11 -16.28 1.23
N GLY A 53 20.33 -15.75 0.02
CA GLY A 53 19.80 -16.31 -1.23
C GLY A 53 18.38 -15.87 -1.59
N MET A 54 17.77 -14.99 -0.77
CA MET A 54 16.43 -14.41 -1.02
C MET A 54 16.49 -12.87 -1.06
N GLU A 55 17.65 -12.30 -1.38
CA GLU A 55 17.87 -10.84 -1.28
C GLU A 55 17.08 -10.04 -2.32
N ASN A 56 16.79 -10.64 -3.48
CA ASN A 56 16.00 -10.05 -4.55
C ASN A 56 14.58 -10.64 -4.56
N LEU A 57 13.60 -9.87 -4.08
CA LEU A 57 12.21 -10.31 -3.92
C LEU A 57 11.52 -10.67 -5.25
N LEU A 58 12.08 -10.25 -6.39
CA LEU A 58 11.56 -10.58 -7.72
C LEU A 58 12.11 -11.90 -8.28
N GLU A 59 13.10 -12.50 -7.62
CA GLU A 59 13.76 -13.73 -8.06
C GLU A 59 13.52 -14.91 -7.09
N VAL A 60 12.73 -14.69 -6.03
CA VAL A 60 12.40 -15.75 -5.06
C VAL A 60 11.31 -16.64 -5.63
N ASP A 61 11.54 -17.96 -5.57
CA ASP A 61 10.51 -18.95 -5.87
C ASP A 61 9.44 -18.96 -4.79
N ILE A 62 8.19 -18.66 -5.18
CA ILE A 62 7.03 -18.65 -4.29
C ILE A 62 6.32 -19.99 -4.40
N PRO A 63 6.10 -20.73 -3.30
CA PRO A 63 5.29 -21.94 -3.33
C PRO A 63 3.85 -21.64 -3.77
N GLU A 64 3.24 -22.54 -4.56
CA GLU A 64 1.92 -22.35 -5.17
C GLU A 64 0.82 -21.97 -4.15
N GLU A 65 0.82 -22.60 -2.97
CA GLU A 65 -0.16 -22.30 -1.93
C GLU A 65 -0.01 -20.89 -1.36
N LEU A 66 1.22 -20.40 -1.23
CA LEU A 66 1.48 -19.03 -0.79
C LEU A 66 1.13 -18.02 -1.88
N GLU A 67 1.39 -18.35 -3.15
CA GLU A 67 0.98 -17.51 -4.29
C GLU A 67 -0.55 -17.33 -4.33
N LYS A 68 -1.31 -18.42 -4.15
CA LYS A 68 -2.77 -18.37 -4.06
C LYS A 68 -3.25 -17.52 -2.87
N GLU A 69 -2.61 -17.66 -1.72
CA GLU A 69 -2.96 -16.89 -0.52
C GLU A 69 -2.70 -15.38 -0.72
N LEU A 70 -1.54 -15.02 -1.28
CA LEU A 70 -1.19 -13.64 -1.61
C LEU A 70 -2.18 -13.04 -2.61
N GLN A 71 -2.52 -13.79 -3.67
CA GLN A 71 -3.49 -13.34 -4.67
C GLN A 71 -4.88 -13.10 -4.05
N ARG A 72 -5.33 -13.98 -3.14
CA ARG A 72 -6.59 -13.80 -2.42
C ARG A 72 -6.58 -12.52 -1.57
N LEU A 73 -5.50 -12.27 -0.84
CA LEU A 73 -5.36 -11.06 -0.01
C LEU A 73 -5.40 -9.79 -0.86
N ASP A 74 -4.73 -9.79 -2.02
CA ASP A 74 -4.74 -8.69 -2.99
C ASP A 74 -6.15 -8.44 -3.55
N ASP A 75 -6.93 -9.50 -3.81
CA ASP A 75 -8.27 -9.36 -4.35
C ASP A 75 -9.28 -8.90 -3.29
N GLU A 76 -9.16 -9.39 -2.05
CA GLU A 76 -9.93 -8.90 -0.90
C GLU A 76 -9.64 -7.41 -0.62
N GLU A 77 -8.39 -6.97 -0.75
CA GLU A 77 -8.02 -5.56 -0.61
C GLU A 77 -8.68 -4.69 -1.70
N LYS A 78 -8.61 -5.10 -2.96
CA LYS A 78 -9.25 -4.37 -4.08
C LYS A 78 -10.76 -4.29 -3.92
N GLU A 79 -11.40 -5.35 -3.42
CA GLU A 79 -12.84 -5.36 -3.15
C GLU A 79 -13.22 -4.38 -2.06
N ARG A 80 -12.46 -4.33 -0.95
CA ARG A 80 -12.67 -3.34 0.11
C ARG A 80 -12.55 -1.91 -0.43
N TRP A 81 -11.52 -1.61 -1.21
CA TRP A 81 -11.37 -0.28 -1.80
C TRP A 81 -12.52 0.09 -2.73
N ARG A 82 -12.99 -0.84 -3.58
CA ARG A 82 -14.19 -0.59 -4.41
C ARG A 82 -15.42 -0.26 -3.57
N GLN A 83 -15.66 -1.02 -2.50
CA GLN A 83 -16.79 -0.77 -1.60
C GLN A 83 -16.66 0.60 -0.93
N GLU A 84 -15.48 0.96 -0.43
CA GLU A 84 -15.22 2.27 0.17
C GLU A 84 -15.40 3.43 -0.83
N GLU A 85 -14.99 3.26 -2.09
CA GLU A 85 -15.23 4.25 -3.14
C GLU A 85 -16.72 4.40 -3.45
N GLU A 86 -17.44 3.29 -3.64
CA GLU A 86 -18.90 3.29 -3.88
C GLU A 86 -19.66 3.95 -2.71
N GLU A 87 -19.28 3.66 -1.47
CA GLU A 87 -19.86 4.30 -0.28
C GLU A 87 -19.57 5.80 -0.22
N ARG A 88 -18.34 6.23 -0.55
CA ARG A 88 -17.97 7.65 -0.60
C ARG A 88 -18.77 8.39 -1.67
N GLU A 89 -18.96 7.80 -2.85
CA GLU A 89 -19.77 8.38 -3.92
C GLU A 89 -21.26 8.48 -3.53
N ALA A 90 -21.79 7.44 -2.88
CA ALA A 90 -23.17 7.43 -2.39
C ALA A 90 -23.41 8.49 -1.31
N TYR A 91 -22.48 8.66 -0.36
CA TYR A 91 -22.59 9.63 0.73
C TYR A 91 -22.33 11.07 0.26
N GLY A 92 -21.36 11.27 -0.65
CA GLY A 92 -21.05 12.57 -1.27
C GLY A 92 -22.19 13.13 -2.13
N SER A 93 -23.18 12.31 -2.47
CA SER A 93 -24.39 12.72 -3.22
C SER A 93 -25.57 13.18 -2.33
N THR A 94 -25.42 13.22 -1.00
CA THR A 94 -26.47 13.76 -0.12
C THR A 94 -26.46 15.29 -0.10
N PRO A 95 -27.55 15.99 -0.47
CA PRO A 95 -27.62 17.44 -0.35
C PRO A 95 -27.57 17.80 1.13
N HIS A 96 -26.66 18.69 1.51
CA HIS A 96 -26.63 19.28 2.84
C HIS A 96 -27.98 19.98 3.09
N PRO A 97 -28.74 19.66 4.15
CA PRO A 97 -29.94 20.43 4.47
C PRO A 97 -29.51 21.85 4.82
N GLU A 98 -29.97 22.83 4.06
CA GLU A 98 -29.73 24.24 4.35
C GLU A 98 -30.15 24.55 5.79
N GLU A 99 -29.20 24.98 6.63
CA GLU A 99 -29.50 25.47 7.96
C GLU A 99 -30.42 26.70 7.84
N PRO A 100 -31.57 26.75 8.55
CA PRO A 100 -32.46 27.89 8.46
C PRO A 100 -31.77 29.11 9.07
N SER A 101 -31.50 30.09 8.21
CA SER A 101 -30.91 31.37 8.58
C SER A 101 -31.70 32.02 9.72
N ARG A 102 -31.01 32.38 10.79
CA ARG A 102 -31.56 33.13 11.93
C ARG A 102 -31.11 34.58 11.89
#